data_AF-A0A291AT52-F1
#
_entry.id   AF-A0A291AT52-F1
#
_cell.length_a   1.000
_cell.length_b   1.000
_cell.length_c   1.000
_cell.angle_alpha   90.00
_cell.angle_beta   90.00
_cell.angle_gamma   90.00
#
_symmetry.space_group_name_H-M   'P 1'
#
loop_
_entity.id
_entity.type
_entity.pdbx_description
1 polymer ?
#
loop_
_entity_poly.entity_id
_entity_poly.type
_entity_poly.pdbx_seq_one_letter_code
_entity_poly.pdbx_strand_id
1 'polypeptide(L)'
;ADDLFPKDFIVSLPRPVGYMGVSDFYDFDTDFDSNDFRNNRKAFVRSVEGLNNHENNLPQAIDSFVLSGAIKLYRQSRAQTNAFRHHTMLVHHSAKKVVHEREADEVKAIFNGGARYQNAEGIGRLRNLFNDDFVPVSKVRAAKEPLPGSFDELKPFISKCISRICDEKPVLIVNGDNKDDTPDFDQKPVWAILVGGAKLSRGYTVEGLTTSYYRRPAGAGDTLMQMGRWFGFRPGYRDLVRLYIGKNERKGKMNIDLYEAFGAVCRDEEALREELLKYGKGGLTPIQVPPLVRQHLPYLPPTSRNKMFNAEIQAMDFGGAWTEKTLAPSKSAAIKNNLKTASEMLAHSQPLGKFHCQLTNKSGVSRSFHTYAALAAGEFIVNFLKSYEWADEGCPVGLEIDYIGRQLKNKRLNEWMILIPQIAAKTIELQGSGFSNLSVVERSRVSDTRFGVYSEPRHRDVAEFLARISESTLPSEFLTKYRDSDRPVFVIYFVQDLTNPKAGISVGFGIQFPGIRAGSAIEWSVADPQKGDAVVVPVRR
;
A
#
# COMPACT_ATOMS: atom_id res chain seq x y z
N ALA A 1 -1.06 -24.35 16.31
CA ALA A 1 -2.10 -23.90 15.37
C ALA A 1 -1.36 -23.73 14.07
N ASP A 2 -1.40 -24.77 13.26
CA ASP A 2 -0.25 -25.14 12.43
C ASP A 2 -0.33 -24.54 11.01
N ASP A 3 -1.42 -23.83 10.69
CA ASP A 3 -1.59 -23.12 9.42
C ASP A 3 -2.59 -21.94 9.52
N LEU A 4 -2.51 -20.96 8.61
CA LEU A 4 -3.33 -19.74 8.57
C LEU A 4 -4.77 -19.99 8.09
N PHE A 5 -4.98 -21.03 7.28
CA PHE A 5 -6.28 -21.41 6.72
C PHE A 5 -6.73 -22.79 7.21
N PRO A 6 -8.04 -23.03 7.38
CA PRO A 6 -8.55 -24.35 7.71
C PRO A 6 -8.26 -25.33 6.57
N LYS A 7 -7.74 -26.51 6.89
CA LYS A 7 -7.31 -27.51 5.89
C LYS A 7 -8.44 -28.13 5.07
N ASP A 8 -9.64 -28.26 5.67
CA ASP A 8 -10.71 -29.11 5.15
C ASP A 8 -11.69 -28.35 4.24
N PHE A 9 -12.06 -27.12 4.57
CA PHE A 9 -12.98 -26.31 3.74
C PHE A 9 -12.93 -24.81 4.06
N ILE A 10 -13.25 -23.98 3.06
CA ILE A 10 -13.56 -22.55 3.23
C ILE A 10 -14.84 -22.24 2.45
N VAL A 11 -15.76 -21.50 3.07
CA VAL A 11 -16.98 -21.00 2.43
C VAL A 11 -17.02 -19.48 2.54
N SER A 12 -17.09 -18.81 1.39
CA SER A 12 -17.31 -17.36 1.33
C SER A 12 -18.81 -17.08 1.34
N LEU A 13 -19.29 -16.36 2.36
CA LEU A 13 -20.69 -15.95 2.46
C LEU A 13 -20.92 -14.65 1.70
N PRO A 14 -22.07 -14.51 1.00
CA PRO A 14 -22.41 -13.25 0.35
C PRO A 14 -22.59 -12.16 1.40
N ARG A 15 -22.28 -10.93 1.00
CA ARG A 15 -22.48 -9.75 1.85
C ARG A 15 -23.98 -9.59 2.18
N PRO A 16 -24.36 -9.40 3.46
CA PRO A 16 -25.75 -9.16 3.83
C PRO A 16 -26.33 -7.90 3.18
N VAL A 17 -27.60 -7.97 2.77
CA VAL A 17 -28.35 -6.82 2.25
C VAL A 17 -28.40 -5.72 3.29
N GLY A 18 -28.12 -4.48 2.89
CA GLY A 18 -28.20 -3.32 3.78
C GLY A 18 -26.99 -3.11 4.71
N TYR A 19 -26.01 -4.02 4.73
CA TYR A 19 -24.68 -3.75 5.31
C TYR A 19 -23.98 -2.66 4.49
N MET A 20 -23.16 -1.79 5.09
CA MET A 20 -22.18 -0.93 4.40
C MET A 20 -20.79 -1.51 4.64
N GLY A 21 -20.10 -1.87 3.56
CA GLY A 21 -18.79 -2.50 3.61
C GLY A 21 -17.74 -1.65 2.91
N VAL A 22 -16.61 -2.28 2.64
CA VAL A 22 -15.44 -1.68 2.02
C VAL A 22 -15.76 -0.97 0.70
N SER A 23 -16.53 -1.65 -0.16
CA SER A 23 -16.94 -1.17 -1.48
C SER A 23 -17.88 0.03 -1.48
N ASP A 24 -18.38 0.50 -0.32
CA ASP A 24 -19.22 1.71 -0.23
C ASP A 24 -18.39 2.97 0.03
N PHE A 25 -17.09 2.83 0.33
CA PHE A 25 -16.19 3.94 0.63
C PHE A 25 -15.01 4.03 -0.34
N TYR A 26 -14.91 3.08 -1.26
CA TYR A 26 -13.89 3.04 -2.29
C TYR A 26 -14.53 2.77 -3.65
N ASP A 27 -14.00 3.39 -4.70
CA ASP A 27 -14.40 3.16 -6.09
C ASP A 27 -13.32 2.27 -6.74
N PHE A 28 -13.68 1.05 -7.10
CA PHE A 28 -12.77 0.12 -7.80
C PHE A 28 -12.66 0.48 -9.29
N ASP A 29 -13.78 0.90 -9.88
CA ASP A 29 -13.91 1.28 -11.28
C ASP A 29 -14.15 2.79 -11.42
N THR A 30 -13.79 3.36 -12.56
CA THR A 30 -14.01 4.78 -12.89
C THR A 30 -15.30 5.00 -13.67
N ASP A 31 -16.36 4.25 -13.34
CA ASP A 31 -17.63 4.24 -14.08
C ASP A 31 -18.43 5.54 -13.98
N PHE A 32 -18.12 6.37 -12.99
CA PHE A 32 -18.78 7.65 -12.75
C PHE A 32 -17.75 8.78 -12.67
N ASP A 33 -18.14 9.96 -13.17
CA ASP A 33 -17.35 11.19 -13.02
C ASP A 33 -17.05 11.44 -11.53
N SER A 34 -15.83 11.91 -11.25
CA SER A 34 -15.37 12.20 -9.89
C SER A 34 -16.22 13.24 -9.12
N ASN A 35 -17.03 14.04 -9.81
CA ASN A 35 -17.94 15.01 -9.22
C ASN A 35 -19.38 14.49 -9.08
N ASP A 36 -19.69 13.30 -9.59
CA ASP A 36 -21.00 12.67 -9.44
C ASP A 36 -21.16 12.05 -8.05
N PHE A 37 -22.28 12.27 -7.38
CA PHE A 37 -22.55 11.68 -6.06
C PHE A 37 -22.89 10.18 -6.09
N ARG A 38 -22.97 9.56 -7.27
CA ARG A 38 -22.91 8.09 -7.48
C ARG A 38 -21.50 7.52 -7.28
N ASN A 39 -20.47 8.35 -7.36
CA ASN A 39 -19.11 8.00 -6.95
C ASN A 39 -19.03 7.93 -5.41
N ASN A 40 -18.48 6.84 -4.87
CA ASN A 40 -18.44 6.58 -3.43
C ASN A 40 -17.50 7.54 -2.71
N ARG A 41 -16.33 7.83 -3.30
CA ARG A 41 -15.40 8.82 -2.76
C ARG A 41 -16.05 10.20 -2.65
N LYS A 42 -16.73 10.66 -3.72
CA LYS A 42 -17.44 11.95 -3.71
C LYS A 42 -18.55 11.96 -2.67
N ALA A 43 -19.34 10.89 -2.57
CA ALA A 43 -20.45 10.83 -1.63
C ALA A 43 -19.99 10.80 -0.16
N PHE A 44 -19.03 9.95 0.17
CA PHE A 44 -18.77 9.58 1.56
C PHE A 44 -17.40 10.03 2.10
N VAL A 45 -16.43 10.38 1.25
CA VAL A 45 -15.02 10.57 1.67
C VAL A 45 -14.58 12.03 1.58
N ARG A 46 -13.98 12.56 2.65
CA ARG A 46 -13.43 13.92 2.72
C ARG A 46 -11.93 13.84 3.05
N SER A 47 -11.13 14.61 2.32
CA SER A 47 -9.67 14.61 2.49
C SER A 47 -9.29 15.47 3.69
N VAL A 48 -8.36 14.98 4.51
CA VAL A 48 -7.81 15.73 5.64
C VAL A 48 -6.33 15.96 5.41
N GLU A 49 -5.93 17.23 5.41
CA GLU A 49 -4.55 17.67 5.14
C GLU A 49 -4.15 18.78 6.11
N GLY A 50 -2.90 18.77 6.58
CA GLY A 50 -2.42 19.78 7.53
C GLY A 50 -2.92 19.59 8.97
N LEU A 51 -3.18 20.70 9.67
CA LEU A 51 -3.49 20.73 11.10
C LEU A 51 -4.96 20.36 11.39
N ASN A 52 -5.22 19.71 12.52
CA ASN A 52 -6.58 19.29 12.90
C ASN A 52 -7.57 20.45 12.95
N ASN A 53 -7.17 21.58 13.53
CA ASN A 53 -8.01 22.76 13.73
C ASN A 53 -8.29 23.58 12.47
N HIS A 54 -7.75 23.20 11.31
CA HIS A 54 -8.08 23.83 10.04
C HIS A 54 -9.57 23.62 9.72
N GLU A 55 -10.25 24.64 9.19
CA GLU A 55 -11.72 24.66 9.01
C GLU A 55 -12.29 23.41 8.33
N ASN A 56 -11.64 22.92 7.27
CA ASN A 56 -12.08 21.77 6.46
C ASN A 56 -11.74 20.39 7.07
N ASN A 57 -11.10 20.35 8.24
CA ASN A 57 -10.66 19.13 8.90
C ASN A 57 -11.59 18.76 10.08
N LEU A 58 -11.08 18.73 11.32
CA LEU A 58 -11.86 18.35 12.49
C LEU A 58 -13.08 19.27 12.74
N PRO A 59 -13.00 20.60 12.53
CA PRO A 59 -14.16 21.48 12.63
C PRO A 59 -15.30 21.11 11.66
N GLN A 60 -15.01 20.90 10.36
CA GLN A 60 -16.03 20.48 9.40
C GLN A 60 -16.56 19.07 9.72
N ALA A 61 -15.73 18.16 10.22
CA ALA A 61 -16.18 16.84 10.66
C ALA A 61 -17.18 16.93 11.84
N ILE A 62 -16.94 17.82 12.81
CA ILE A 62 -17.89 18.08 13.90
C ILE A 62 -19.18 18.73 13.36
N ASP A 63 -19.07 19.65 12.41
CA ASP A 63 -20.22 20.26 11.73
C ASP A 63 -21.06 19.18 10.98
N SER A 64 -20.40 18.22 10.32
CA SER A 64 -21.02 17.04 9.68
C SER A 64 -21.72 16.12 10.70
N PHE A 65 -21.11 15.90 11.86
CA PHE A 65 -21.71 15.12 12.95
C PHE A 65 -22.98 15.76 13.50
N VAL A 66 -22.98 17.06 13.74
CA VAL A 66 -24.16 17.79 14.23
C VAL A 66 -25.27 17.80 13.18
N LEU A 67 -24.91 18.06 11.91
CA LEU A 67 -25.86 18.11 10.81
C LEU A 67 -26.52 16.75 10.54
N SER A 68 -25.73 15.67 10.52
CA SER A 68 -26.27 14.31 10.36
C SER A 68 -27.22 13.92 11.49
N GLY A 69 -26.93 14.34 12.73
CA GLY A 69 -27.83 14.14 13.87
C GLY A 69 -29.14 14.92 13.73
N ALA A 70 -29.06 16.17 13.28
CA ALA A 70 -30.25 16.99 13.01
C ALA A 70 -31.13 16.37 11.91
N ILE A 71 -30.53 15.86 10.81
CA ILE A 71 -31.27 15.19 9.73
C ILE A 71 -31.91 13.88 10.23
N LYS A 72 -31.24 13.11 11.09
CA LYS A 72 -31.84 11.92 11.73
C LYS A 72 -33.07 12.29 12.57
N LEU A 73 -32.98 13.32 13.41
CA LEU A 73 -34.13 13.77 14.19
C LEU A 73 -35.26 14.31 13.31
N TYR A 74 -34.93 14.99 12.22
CA TYR A 74 -35.90 15.40 11.20
C TYR A 74 -36.63 14.18 10.61
N ARG A 75 -35.88 13.18 10.13
CA ARG A 75 -36.43 11.92 9.58
C ARG A 75 -37.34 11.22 10.58
N GLN A 76 -36.90 11.12 11.83
CA GLN A 76 -37.70 10.52 12.91
C GLN A 76 -39.01 11.28 13.17
N SER A 77 -39.05 12.60 12.95
CA SER A 77 -40.29 13.38 13.10
C SER A 77 -41.27 13.21 11.93
N ARG A 78 -40.79 12.70 10.78
CA ARG A 78 -41.59 12.50 9.56
C ARG A 78 -41.98 11.03 9.35
N ALA A 79 -41.13 10.09 9.71
CA ALA A 79 -41.37 8.66 9.59
C ALA A 79 -41.83 8.09 10.94
N GLN A 80 -43.00 7.46 10.98
CA GLN A 80 -43.58 6.85 12.20
C GLN A 80 -42.87 5.55 12.64
N THR A 81 -41.81 5.13 11.96
CA THR A 81 -41.13 3.85 12.19
C THR A 81 -39.62 4.05 12.23
N ASN A 82 -39.02 3.72 13.38
CA ASN A 82 -37.60 3.68 13.74
C ASN A 82 -37.04 4.96 14.41
N ALA A 83 -36.95 4.92 15.74
CA ALA A 83 -36.18 5.88 16.51
C ALA A 83 -34.67 5.62 16.32
N PHE A 84 -33.90 6.66 15.99
CA PHE A 84 -32.45 6.57 15.98
C PHE A 84 -31.92 6.59 17.42
N ARG A 85 -31.69 5.40 17.98
CA ARG A 85 -31.24 5.22 19.37
C ARG A 85 -29.87 5.84 19.62
N HIS A 86 -28.93 5.65 18.70
CA HIS A 86 -27.54 6.12 18.84
C HIS A 86 -27.17 7.13 17.75
N HIS A 87 -26.28 8.06 18.09
CA HIS A 87 -25.69 9.02 17.17
C HIS A 87 -24.24 9.30 17.59
N THR A 88 -23.28 8.73 16.87
CA THR A 88 -21.88 8.81 17.29
C THR A 88 -20.97 9.33 16.18
N MET A 89 -19.90 9.98 16.63
CA MET A 89 -18.73 10.32 15.81
C MET A 89 -17.51 9.59 16.37
N LEU A 90 -16.61 9.15 15.50
CA LEU A 90 -15.35 8.54 15.90
C LEU A 90 -14.18 9.45 15.49
N VAL A 91 -13.34 9.82 16.45
CA VAL A 91 -12.06 10.51 16.22
C VAL A 91 -10.94 9.52 16.51
N HIS A 92 -10.16 9.21 15.48
CA HIS A 92 -9.07 8.26 15.56
C HIS A 92 -7.80 8.79 14.88
N HIS A 93 -6.90 9.40 15.67
CA HIS A 93 -5.65 9.95 15.16
C HIS A 93 -4.39 9.24 15.71
N SER A 94 -4.39 8.71 16.94
CA SER A 94 -3.24 7.97 17.48
C SER A 94 -3.59 6.71 18.28
N ALA A 95 -2.58 5.84 18.47
CA ALA A 95 -2.64 4.71 19.40
C ALA A 95 -2.23 5.10 20.84
N LYS A 96 -1.56 6.25 21.00
CA LYS A 96 -1.01 6.71 22.28
C LYS A 96 -2.08 7.41 23.12
N LYS A 97 -2.27 6.95 24.35
CA LYS A 97 -3.31 7.45 25.27
C LYS A 97 -3.17 8.96 25.57
N VAL A 98 -1.94 9.43 25.77
CA VAL A 98 -1.63 10.86 26.00
C VAL A 98 -2.15 11.76 24.87
N VAL A 99 -2.26 11.23 23.65
CA VAL A 99 -2.79 11.99 22.52
C VAL A 99 -4.32 12.05 22.57
N HIS A 100 -5.00 11.05 23.12
CA HIS A 100 -6.47 11.02 23.22
C HIS A 100 -7.03 12.12 24.13
N GLU A 101 -6.35 12.44 25.23
CA GLU A 101 -6.76 13.55 26.11
C GLU A 101 -6.67 14.89 25.37
N ARG A 102 -5.53 15.15 24.71
CA ARG A 102 -5.35 16.36 23.91
C ARG A 102 -6.35 16.47 22.77
N GLU A 103 -6.63 15.35 22.08
CA GLU A 103 -7.65 15.28 21.02
C GLU A 103 -9.04 15.55 21.57
N ALA A 104 -9.38 14.99 22.73
CA ALA A 104 -10.67 15.23 23.38
C ALA A 104 -10.84 16.70 23.76
N ASP A 105 -9.78 17.34 24.27
CA ASP A 105 -9.83 18.76 24.60
C ASP A 105 -9.92 19.65 23.36
N GLU A 106 -9.24 19.29 22.26
CA GLU A 106 -9.40 19.95 20.97
C GLU A 106 -10.84 19.83 20.45
N VAL A 107 -11.45 18.64 20.51
CA VAL A 107 -12.86 18.42 20.14
C VAL A 107 -13.79 19.25 21.02
N LYS A 108 -13.60 19.25 22.34
CA LYS A 108 -14.40 20.04 23.28
C LYS A 108 -14.29 21.53 23.00
N ALA A 109 -13.08 22.03 22.72
CA ALA A 109 -12.85 23.44 22.41
C ALA A 109 -13.53 23.85 21.09
N ILE A 110 -13.48 22.98 20.07
CA ILE A 110 -14.14 23.24 18.79
C ILE A 110 -15.67 23.19 18.95
N PHE A 111 -16.21 22.13 19.56
CA PHE A 111 -17.65 21.94 19.75
C PHE A 111 -18.26 22.98 20.71
N ASN A 112 -17.51 23.34 21.75
CA ASN A 112 -17.80 24.37 22.75
C ASN A 112 -19.23 24.27 23.34
N GLY A 113 -19.65 23.07 23.74
CA GLY A 113 -21.00 22.84 24.29
C GLY A 113 -22.14 23.20 23.33
N GLY A 114 -21.88 23.26 22.02
CA GLY A 114 -22.83 23.71 21.01
C GLY A 114 -22.91 25.22 20.80
N ALA A 115 -22.17 26.04 21.57
CA ALA A 115 -22.11 27.49 21.38
C ALA A 115 -21.59 27.87 19.98
N ARG A 116 -20.79 26.99 19.36
CA ARG A 116 -20.36 27.07 17.95
C ARG A 116 -21.52 27.30 16.96
N TYR A 117 -22.74 26.89 17.32
CA TYR A 117 -23.93 26.93 16.46
C TYR A 117 -24.96 27.98 16.90
N GLN A 118 -24.63 28.84 17.85
CA GLN A 118 -25.53 29.90 18.33
C GLN A 118 -25.37 31.23 17.58
N ASN A 119 -24.38 31.34 16.68
CA ASN A 119 -24.12 32.54 15.88
C ASN A 119 -24.37 32.32 14.38
N ALA A 120 -24.47 33.43 13.63
CA ALA A 120 -24.75 33.40 12.19
C ALA A 120 -23.68 32.66 11.38
N GLU A 121 -22.41 32.74 11.80
CA GLU A 121 -21.30 32.08 11.12
C GLU A 121 -21.41 30.54 11.20
N GLY A 122 -21.66 29.99 12.39
CA GLY A 122 -21.82 28.55 12.60
C GLY A 122 -23.04 28.00 11.87
N ILE A 123 -24.16 28.73 11.90
CA ILE A 123 -25.36 28.38 11.12
C ILE A 123 -25.08 28.46 9.61
N GLY A 124 -24.31 29.46 9.16
CA GLY A 124 -23.87 29.59 7.77
C GLY A 124 -23.04 28.39 7.31
N ARG A 125 -22.07 27.95 8.12
CA ARG A 125 -21.27 26.75 7.81
C ARG A 125 -22.13 25.49 7.69
N LEU A 126 -23.08 25.28 8.62
CA LEU A 126 -24.02 24.16 8.54
C LEU A 126 -24.90 24.23 7.30
N ARG A 127 -25.36 25.42 6.90
CA ARG A 127 -26.16 25.63 5.70
C ARG A 127 -25.39 25.29 4.43
N ASN A 128 -24.15 25.75 4.31
CA ASN A 128 -23.30 25.44 3.16
C ASN A 128 -23.06 23.93 3.07
N LEU A 129 -22.65 23.30 4.19
CA LEU A 129 -22.42 21.85 4.23
C LEU A 129 -23.70 21.05 3.91
N PHE A 130 -24.86 21.53 4.34
CA PHE A 130 -26.14 20.91 4.00
C PHE A 130 -26.42 20.94 2.50
N ASN A 131 -26.28 22.12 1.87
CA ASN A 131 -26.61 22.31 0.46
C ASN A 131 -25.58 21.67 -0.49
N ASP A 132 -24.29 21.76 -0.15
CA ASP A 132 -23.20 21.39 -1.04
C ASP A 132 -22.82 19.90 -0.93
N ASP A 133 -23.17 19.26 0.19
CA ASP A 133 -22.81 17.88 0.47
C ASP A 133 -24.04 17.00 0.79
N PHE A 134 -24.73 17.27 1.90
CA PHE A 134 -25.76 16.33 2.38
C PHE A 134 -26.97 16.23 1.45
N VAL A 135 -27.47 17.34 0.91
CA VAL A 135 -28.63 17.34 0.01
C VAL A 135 -28.34 16.57 -1.29
N PRO A 136 -27.25 16.86 -2.04
CA PRO A 136 -26.93 16.11 -3.25
C PRO A 136 -26.73 14.61 -2.99
N VAL A 137 -26.03 14.24 -1.91
CA VAL A 137 -25.81 12.82 -1.56
C VAL A 137 -27.12 12.14 -1.21
N SER A 138 -27.97 12.76 -0.38
CA SER A 138 -29.25 12.18 0.05
C SER A 138 -30.18 11.94 -1.14
N LYS A 139 -30.26 12.89 -2.07
CA LYS A 139 -31.07 12.77 -3.30
C LYS A 139 -30.66 11.57 -4.15
N VAL A 140 -29.36 11.28 -4.25
CA VAL A 140 -28.83 10.18 -5.05
C VAL A 140 -28.86 8.84 -4.30
N ARG A 141 -28.50 8.84 -3.02
CA ARG A 141 -28.24 7.61 -2.24
C ARG A 141 -29.40 7.17 -1.35
N ALA A 142 -30.38 8.04 -1.12
CA ALA A 142 -31.48 7.81 -0.19
C ALA A 142 -32.75 8.56 -0.64
N ALA A 143 -33.11 8.48 -1.92
CA ALA A 143 -34.26 9.19 -2.49
C ALA A 143 -35.61 8.90 -1.79
N LYS A 144 -35.71 7.77 -1.07
CA LYS A 144 -36.91 7.37 -0.31
C LYS A 144 -36.93 7.89 1.13
N GLU A 145 -35.80 8.36 1.64
CA GLU A 145 -35.70 8.87 3.01
C GLU A 145 -36.15 10.33 3.07
N PRO A 146 -36.87 10.76 4.13
CA PRO A 146 -37.24 12.15 4.29
C PRO A 146 -36.02 13.07 4.31
N LEU A 147 -36.08 14.15 3.52
CA LEU A 147 -35.07 15.20 3.47
C LEU A 147 -35.79 16.55 3.62
N PRO A 148 -35.27 17.49 4.42
CA PRO A 148 -35.88 18.81 4.54
C PRO A 148 -35.85 19.55 3.20
N GLY A 149 -36.94 20.24 2.88
CA GLY A 149 -37.05 21.03 1.65
C GLY A 149 -36.16 22.29 1.68
N SER A 150 -35.82 22.76 2.87
CA SER A 150 -34.91 23.89 3.10
C SER A 150 -34.06 23.69 4.37
N PHE A 151 -32.93 24.37 4.45
CA PHE A 151 -32.11 24.35 5.66
C PHE A 151 -32.85 24.88 6.90
N ASP A 152 -33.78 25.83 6.72
CA ASP A 152 -34.49 26.43 7.87
C ASP A 152 -35.39 25.43 8.60
N GLU A 153 -35.90 24.39 7.91
CA GLU A 153 -36.60 23.28 8.54
C GLU A 153 -35.71 22.48 9.52
N LEU A 154 -34.39 22.51 9.36
CA LEU A 154 -33.45 21.80 10.25
C LEU A 154 -33.14 22.56 11.54
N LYS A 155 -33.36 23.88 11.60
CA LYS A 155 -32.98 24.69 12.78
C LYS A 155 -33.51 24.14 14.11
N PRO A 156 -34.79 23.74 14.25
CA PRO A 156 -35.28 23.14 15.49
C PRO A 156 -34.60 21.82 15.84
N PHE A 157 -34.19 21.05 14.83
CA PHE A 157 -33.54 19.75 15.00
C PHE A 157 -32.04 19.88 15.30
N ILE A 158 -31.38 20.95 14.86
CA ILE A 158 -30.01 21.28 15.26
C ILE A 158 -29.97 21.52 16.78
N SER A 159 -30.86 22.35 17.31
CA SER A 159 -30.94 22.60 18.76
C SER A 159 -31.25 21.31 19.54
N LYS A 160 -32.17 20.47 19.05
CA LYS A 160 -32.47 19.17 19.67
C LYS A 160 -31.28 18.21 19.62
N CYS A 161 -30.54 18.19 18.51
CA CYS A 161 -29.33 17.37 18.35
C CYS A 161 -28.26 17.78 19.37
N ILE A 162 -27.96 19.07 19.46
CA ILE A 162 -27.00 19.63 20.43
C ILE A 162 -27.45 19.29 21.85
N SER A 163 -28.73 19.48 22.18
CA SER A 163 -29.27 19.15 23.50
C SER A 163 -29.07 17.67 23.85
N ARG A 164 -29.30 16.74 22.92
CA ARG A 164 -29.05 15.30 23.15
C ARG A 164 -27.57 14.97 23.33
N ILE A 165 -26.68 15.64 22.60
CA ILE A 165 -25.23 15.45 22.74
C ILE A 165 -24.75 15.97 24.11
N CYS A 166 -25.33 17.07 24.58
CA CYS A 166 -24.98 17.72 25.84
C CYS A 166 -25.72 17.18 27.08
N ASP A 167 -26.70 16.30 26.90
CA ASP A 167 -27.52 15.74 28.00
C ASP A 167 -26.67 14.92 28.99
N GLU A 168 -25.68 14.20 28.46
CA GLU A 168 -24.65 13.52 29.26
C GLU A 168 -23.27 14.13 29.02
N LYS A 169 -22.36 13.37 28.41
CA LYS A 169 -20.97 13.73 28.17
C LYS A 169 -20.73 13.78 26.64
N PRO A 170 -20.57 14.99 26.05
CA PRO A 170 -20.40 15.15 24.60
C PRO A 170 -19.21 14.41 24.00
N VAL A 171 -18.13 14.24 24.79
CA VAL A 171 -16.87 13.66 24.35
C VAL A 171 -16.45 12.56 25.31
N LEU A 172 -16.40 11.32 24.82
CA LEU A 172 -16.04 10.13 25.59
C LEU A 172 -14.66 9.62 25.15
N ILE A 173 -13.74 9.43 26.10
CA ILE A 173 -12.41 8.89 25.81
C ILE A 173 -12.44 7.38 25.95
N VAL A 174 -12.58 6.66 24.84
CA VAL A 174 -12.67 5.19 24.84
C VAL A 174 -11.29 4.56 24.71
N ASN A 175 -10.64 4.34 25.85
CA ASN A 175 -9.34 3.69 25.95
C ASN A 175 -9.28 2.67 27.12
N GLY A 176 -8.13 2.03 27.30
CA GLY A 176 -7.94 1.01 28.34
C GLY A 176 -8.06 1.52 29.78
N ASP A 177 -7.88 2.84 29.99
CA ASP A 177 -7.77 3.44 31.33
C ASP A 177 -9.11 4.06 31.78
N ASN A 178 -9.90 4.58 30.84
CA ASN A 178 -11.19 5.20 31.13
C ASN A 178 -12.33 4.20 30.92
N LYS A 179 -12.55 3.31 31.90
CA LYS A 179 -13.62 2.32 31.84
C LYS A 179 -15.01 2.96 31.82
N ASP A 180 -15.22 4.02 32.60
CA ASP A 180 -16.51 4.73 32.71
C ASP A 180 -16.90 5.46 31.41
N ASP A 181 -15.91 5.81 30.58
CA ASP A 181 -16.13 6.46 29.28
C ASP A 181 -16.40 5.46 28.15
N THR A 182 -16.46 4.16 28.43
CA THR A 182 -16.75 3.14 27.41
C THR A 182 -18.27 2.93 27.34
N PRO A 183 -18.99 3.43 26.31
CA PRO A 183 -20.43 3.33 26.29
C PRO A 183 -20.94 1.89 26.15
N ASP A 184 -22.01 1.56 26.85
CA ASP A 184 -22.79 0.35 26.60
C ASP A 184 -23.99 0.70 25.71
N PHE A 185 -23.89 0.37 24.42
CA PHE A 185 -24.93 0.65 23.43
C PHE A 185 -26.20 -0.19 23.65
N ASP A 186 -26.12 -1.32 24.35
CA ASP A 186 -27.27 -2.15 24.65
C ASP A 186 -28.10 -1.59 25.82
N GLN A 187 -27.46 -0.87 26.76
CA GLN A 187 -28.13 -0.32 27.93
C GLN A 187 -28.82 1.03 27.66
N LYS A 188 -28.13 2.00 27.05
CA LYS A 188 -28.66 3.36 26.90
C LYS A 188 -28.41 3.99 25.53
N PRO A 189 -29.28 4.93 25.09
CA PRO A 189 -28.99 5.80 23.95
C PRO A 189 -27.64 6.50 24.12
N VAL A 190 -26.87 6.62 23.03
CA VAL A 190 -25.53 7.24 23.07
C VAL A 190 -25.47 8.31 21.99
N TRP A 191 -25.31 9.56 22.42
CA TRP A 191 -25.16 10.74 21.56
C TRP A 191 -23.86 11.43 21.91
N ALA A 192 -22.75 11.00 21.31
CA ALA A 192 -21.42 11.43 21.73
C ALA A 192 -20.35 11.32 20.64
N ILE A 193 -19.30 12.11 20.80
CA ILE A 193 -18.05 12.00 20.03
C ILE A 193 -17.10 11.08 20.81
N LEU A 194 -16.76 9.94 20.22
CA LEU A 194 -15.85 8.97 20.77
C LEU A 194 -14.43 9.30 20.32
N VAL A 195 -13.54 9.55 21.26
CA VAL A 195 -12.10 9.77 21.02
C VAL A 195 -11.36 8.55 21.54
N GLY A 196 -10.59 7.87 20.71
CA GLY A 196 -9.92 6.69 21.22
C GLY A 196 -8.99 5.95 20.27
N GLY A 197 -8.45 4.85 20.80
CA GLY A 197 -7.43 4.02 20.17
C GLY A 197 -7.74 2.52 20.23
N ALA A 198 -6.74 1.69 20.57
CA ALA A 198 -6.80 0.22 20.42
C ALA A 198 -8.00 -0.50 21.10
N LYS A 199 -8.67 0.10 22.09
CA LYS A 199 -9.89 -0.50 22.67
C LYS A 199 -11.08 -0.45 21.72
N LEU A 200 -11.10 0.54 20.83
CA LEU A 200 -12.10 0.66 19.76
C LEU A 200 -11.79 -0.27 18.58
N SER A 201 -10.66 -1.00 18.53
CA SER A 201 -10.25 -1.75 17.34
C SER A 201 -10.63 -3.23 17.30
N ARG A 202 -10.95 -3.91 18.41
CA ARG A 202 -11.35 -5.34 18.37
C ARG A 202 -12.53 -5.65 19.30
N GLY A 203 -13.56 -6.32 18.77
CA GLY A 203 -14.71 -6.82 19.55
C GLY A 203 -15.73 -5.77 20.02
N TYR A 204 -15.45 -4.48 19.83
CA TYR A 204 -16.34 -3.39 20.23
C TYR A 204 -17.10 -2.81 19.03
N THR A 205 -18.42 -2.88 19.06
CA THR A 205 -19.31 -2.34 18.02
C THR A 205 -19.65 -0.89 18.36
N VAL A 206 -19.35 0.04 17.44
CA VAL A 206 -19.75 1.45 17.57
C VAL A 206 -21.07 1.65 16.83
N GLU A 207 -22.15 1.87 17.57
CA GLU A 207 -23.47 2.08 16.99
C GLU A 207 -23.78 3.54 16.68
N GLY A 208 -24.67 3.76 15.71
CA GLY A 208 -25.11 5.09 15.34
C GLY A 208 -24.04 5.96 14.66
N LEU A 209 -22.94 5.35 14.20
CA LEU A 209 -21.78 6.07 13.64
C LEU A 209 -22.14 6.76 12.33
N THR A 210 -22.12 8.10 12.32
CA THR A 210 -22.34 8.92 11.13
C THR A 210 -21.06 9.60 10.64
N THR A 211 -20.14 9.98 11.53
CA THR A 211 -18.92 10.66 11.11
C THR A 211 -17.69 9.95 11.67
N SER A 212 -16.70 9.68 10.82
CA SER A 212 -15.41 9.12 11.20
C SER A 212 -14.29 10.07 10.78
N TYR A 213 -13.47 10.51 11.72
CA TYR A 213 -12.29 11.33 11.51
C TYR A 213 -11.05 10.46 11.76
N TYR A 214 -10.41 10.01 10.68
CA TYR A 214 -9.39 8.98 10.70
C TYR A 214 -8.06 9.50 10.16
N ARG A 215 -7.05 9.56 11.04
CA ARG A 215 -5.71 10.03 10.72
C ARG A 215 -4.60 9.08 11.19
N ARG A 216 -4.96 7.90 11.70
CA ARG A 216 -3.99 6.94 12.23
C ARG A 216 -3.39 6.06 11.12
N PRO A 217 -2.07 6.06 10.89
CA PRO A 217 -1.44 5.11 10.00
C PRO A 217 -1.51 3.68 10.56
N ALA A 218 -1.94 2.72 9.75
CA ALA A 218 -1.95 1.31 10.11
C ALA A 218 -0.60 0.63 9.77
N GLY A 219 -0.20 -0.33 10.59
CA GLY A 219 1.00 -1.15 10.37
C GLY A 219 0.81 -2.23 9.30
N ALA A 220 -0.39 -2.78 9.22
CA ALA A 220 -0.80 -3.89 8.38
C ALA A 220 -2.27 -3.72 7.93
N GLY A 221 -2.67 -4.45 6.88
CA GLY A 221 -4.01 -4.39 6.31
C GLY A 221 -5.11 -4.84 7.26
N ASP A 222 -4.89 -5.94 8.00
CA ASP A 222 -5.82 -6.43 9.03
C ASP A 222 -6.12 -5.37 10.09
N THR A 223 -5.11 -4.59 10.47
CA THR A 223 -5.18 -3.52 11.45
C THR A 223 -5.99 -2.36 10.90
N LEU A 224 -5.80 -2.01 9.63
CA LEU A 224 -6.59 -0.99 8.95
C LEU A 224 -8.07 -1.39 8.89
N MET A 225 -8.37 -2.65 8.52
CA MET A 225 -9.74 -3.18 8.48
C MET A 225 -10.40 -3.27 9.85
N GLN A 226 -9.64 -3.69 10.86
CA GLN A 226 -10.13 -3.72 12.24
C GLN A 226 -10.44 -2.32 12.78
N MET A 227 -9.66 -1.32 12.37
CA MET A 227 -9.85 0.06 12.78
C MET A 227 -10.94 0.79 11.98
N GLY A 228 -11.28 0.29 10.78
CA GLY A 228 -12.38 0.77 9.95
C GLY A 228 -13.75 0.50 10.57
N ARG A 229 -14.16 1.31 11.55
CA ARG A 229 -15.47 1.18 12.21
C ARG A 229 -16.63 1.82 11.44
N TRP A 230 -16.32 2.53 10.36
CA TRP A 230 -17.33 3.10 9.47
C TRP A 230 -18.12 2.05 8.69
N PHE A 231 -17.73 0.77 8.72
CA PHE A 231 -18.53 -0.34 8.20
C PHE A 231 -19.67 -0.73 9.15
N GLY A 232 -20.73 -1.33 8.61
CA GLY A 232 -21.86 -1.83 9.40
C GLY A 232 -23.22 -1.49 8.82
N PHE A 233 -24.27 -1.93 9.52
CA PHE A 233 -25.64 -1.59 9.18
C PHE A 233 -25.95 -0.13 9.56
N ARG A 234 -26.72 0.57 8.71
CA ARG A 234 -27.06 1.99 8.86
C ARG A 234 -28.52 2.26 8.44
N PRO A 235 -29.51 1.57 9.02
CA PRO A 235 -30.90 1.65 8.56
C PRO A 235 -31.43 3.09 8.65
N GLY A 236 -31.89 3.65 7.54
CA GLY A 236 -32.45 5.00 7.47
C GLY A 236 -31.45 6.17 7.48
N TYR A 237 -30.13 5.91 7.46
CA TYR A 237 -29.12 6.98 7.49
C TYR A 237 -27.80 6.67 6.75
N ARG A 238 -27.78 5.69 5.84
CA ARG A 238 -26.59 5.32 5.04
C ARG A 238 -25.96 6.53 4.33
N ASP A 239 -26.80 7.38 3.77
CA ASP A 239 -26.45 8.58 3.01
C ASP A 239 -25.84 9.70 3.87
N LEU A 240 -26.03 9.66 5.20
CA LEU A 240 -25.51 10.65 6.13
C LEU A 240 -24.09 10.34 6.63
N VAL A 241 -23.52 9.19 6.24
CA VAL A 241 -22.20 8.77 6.72
C VAL A 241 -21.09 9.57 6.04
N ARG A 242 -20.08 10.03 6.79
CA ARG A 242 -18.88 10.71 6.24
C ARG A 242 -17.59 10.17 6.86
N LEU A 243 -16.62 9.87 6.01
CA LEU A 243 -15.26 9.48 6.35
C LEU A 243 -14.30 10.62 6.01
N TYR A 244 -13.81 11.30 7.02
CA TYR A 244 -12.71 12.26 6.94
C TYR A 244 -11.40 11.50 7.12
N ILE A 245 -10.56 11.45 6.09
CA ILE A 245 -9.36 10.60 6.07
C ILE A 245 -8.10 11.37 5.69
N GLY A 246 -7.03 11.17 6.48
CA GLY A 246 -5.74 11.82 6.29
C GLY A 246 -5.04 11.39 5.00
N LYS A 247 -4.60 12.34 4.17
CA LYS A 247 -3.89 12.06 2.90
C LYS A 247 -2.38 12.23 2.96
N ASN A 248 -1.85 12.78 4.05
CA ASN A 248 -0.43 13.05 4.19
C ASN A 248 0.00 12.85 5.65
N GLU A 249 -0.13 11.61 6.11
CA GLU A 249 0.17 11.25 7.49
C GLU A 249 1.56 10.64 7.62
N ARG A 250 2.29 11.07 8.65
CA ARG A 250 3.67 10.62 8.86
C ARG A 250 3.71 9.25 9.53
N LYS A 251 4.40 8.29 8.91
CA LYS A 251 4.74 6.97 9.49
C LYS A 251 6.25 6.76 9.39
N GLY A 252 6.95 6.98 10.51
CA GLY A 252 8.41 6.94 10.54
C GLY A 252 9.03 8.05 9.67
N LYS A 253 9.77 7.66 8.63
CA LYS A 253 10.40 8.59 7.65
C LYS A 253 9.54 8.82 6.40
N MET A 254 8.39 8.15 6.27
CA MET A 254 7.52 8.23 5.10
C MET A 254 6.25 9.04 5.40
N ASN A 255 5.71 9.65 4.36
CA ASN A 255 4.36 10.19 4.33
C ASN A 255 3.45 9.21 3.61
N ILE A 256 2.24 9.02 4.13
CA ILE A 256 1.30 8.02 3.63
C ILE A 256 -0.05 8.69 3.38
N ASP A 257 -0.64 8.42 2.21
CA ASP A 257 -2.05 8.65 1.95
C ASP A 257 -2.86 7.49 2.53
N LEU A 258 -3.61 7.75 3.60
CA LEU A 258 -4.39 6.70 4.27
C LEU A 258 -5.57 6.23 3.42
N TYR A 259 -6.07 7.05 2.49
CA TYR A 259 -7.12 6.65 1.56
C TYR A 259 -6.58 5.72 0.47
N GLU A 260 -5.36 5.96 -0.02
CA GLU A 260 -4.68 5.03 -0.92
C GLU A 260 -4.38 3.69 -0.21
N ALA A 261 -3.88 3.76 1.02
CA ALA A 261 -3.67 2.59 1.86
C ALA A 261 -4.96 1.80 2.09
N PHE A 262 -6.06 2.51 2.36
CA PHE A 262 -7.39 1.92 2.44
C PHE A 262 -7.76 1.20 1.15
N GLY A 263 -7.70 1.88 0.00
CA GLY A 263 -8.00 1.32 -1.31
C GLY A 263 -7.19 0.07 -1.67
N ALA A 264 -5.92 0.03 -1.28
CA ALA A 264 -5.09 -1.15 -1.49
C ALA A 264 -5.58 -2.36 -0.69
N VAL A 265 -5.92 -2.16 0.58
CA VAL A 265 -6.50 -3.22 1.41
C VAL A 265 -7.86 -3.65 0.89
N CYS A 266 -8.64 -2.73 0.30
CA CYS A 266 -9.90 -3.07 -0.36
C CYS A 266 -9.68 -4.05 -1.52
N ARG A 267 -8.68 -3.78 -2.37
CA ARG A 267 -8.33 -4.65 -3.49
C ARG A 267 -7.76 -5.99 -3.03
N ASP A 268 -6.95 -5.98 -1.97
CA ASP A 268 -6.43 -7.21 -1.35
C ASP A 268 -7.58 -8.10 -0.85
N GLU A 269 -8.60 -7.51 -0.22
CA GLU A 269 -9.77 -8.24 0.31
C GLU A 269 -10.66 -8.81 -0.80
N GLU A 270 -10.96 -8.02 -1.84
CA GLU A 270 -11.77 -8.51 -2.96
C GLU A 270 -11.05 -9.63 -3.73
N ALA A 271 -9.74 -9.47 -3.99
CA ALA A 271 -8.95 -10.52 -4.62
C ALA A 271 -8.92 -11.79 -3.76
N LEU A 272 -8.81 -11.66 -2.43
CA LEU A 272 -8.91 -12.81 -1.54
C LEU A 272 -10.30 -13.45 -1.61
N ARG A 273 -11.39 -12.68 -1.66
CA ARG A 273 -12.75 -13.24 -1.84
C ARG A 273 -12.89 -14.01 -3.13
N GLU A 274 -12.39 -13.48 -4.24
CA GLU A 274 -12.39 -14.17 -5.54
C GLU A 274 -11.61 -15.49 -5.48
N GLU A 275 -10.45 -15.51 -4.83
CA GLU A 275 -9.69 -16.74 -4.57
C GLU A 275 -10.50 -17.73 -3.72
N LEU A 276 -11.18 -17.25 -2.68
CA LEU A 276 -12.00 -18.10 -1.81
C LEU A 276 -13.24 -18.67 -2.49
N LEU A 277 -13.78 -18.01 -3.53
CA LEU A 277 -14.91 -18.54 -4.29
C LEU A 277 -14.57 -19.83 -5.05
N LYS A 278 -13.29 -20.11 -5.31
CA LYS A 278 -12.83 -21.33 -5.98
C LYS A 278 -13.14 -22.59 -5.16
N TYR A 279 -13.07 -22.51 -3.82
CA TYR A 279 -13.37 -23.63 -2.92
C TYR A 279 -14.88 -23.92 -2.80
N GLY A 280 -15.73 -22.92 -3.07
CA GLY A 280 -17.19 -23.07 -2.99
C GLY A 280 -17.84 -23.79 -4.18
N LYS A 281 -17.12 -23.97 -5.30
CA LYS A 281 -17.69 -24.44 -6.58
C LYS A 281 -17.25 -25.84 -7.02
N GLY A 282 -16.34 -26.50 -6.31
CA GLY A 282 -16.01 -27.89 -6.64
C GLY A 282 -14.82 -28.43 -5.87
N GLY A 283 -15.09 -29.28 -4.87
CA GLY A 283 -14.22 -30.32 -4.30
C GLY A 283 -12.80 -29.98 -3.84
N LEU A 284 -12.31 -28.78 -4.10
CA LEU A 284 -10.97 -28.30 -3.78
C LEU A 284 -10.93 -27.92 -2.31
N THR A 285 -9.94 -28.45 -1.61
CA THR A 285 -9.67 -28.17 -0.20
C THR A 285 -8.45 -27.25 -0.08
N PRO A 286 -8.39 -26.37 0.92
CA PRO A 286 -7.25 -25.47 1.12
C PRO A 286 -5.89 -26.18 1.26
N ILE A 287 -5.87 -27.45 1.68
CA ILE A 287 -4.64 -28.25 1.71
C ILE A 287 -4.15 -28.67 0.31
N GLN A 288 -5.04 -28.76 -0.68
CA GLN A 288 -4.69 -29.08 -2.06
C GLN A 288 -4.18 -27.85 -2.83
N VAL A 289 -4.78 -26.69 -2.54
CA VAL A 289 -4.40 -25.40 -3.10
C VAL A 289 -4.55 -24.37 -1.98
N PRO A 290 -3.46 -23.82 -1.41
CA PRO A 290 -3.55 -22.77 -0.41
C PRO A 290 -4.11 -21.47 -1.01
N PRO A 291 -4.97 -20.72 -0.28
CA PRO A 291 -5.43 -19.41 -0.75
C PRO A 291 -4.27 -18.43 -0.90
N LEU A 292 -4.15 -17.82 -2.08
CA LEU A 292 -3.17 -16.77 -2.32
C LEU A 292 -3.64 -15.46 -1.68
N VAL A 293 -2.79 -14.89 -0.83
CA VAL A 293 -3.04 -13.56 -0.27
C VAL A 293 -2.24 -12.55 -1.07
N ARG A 294 -2.92 -11.60 -1.70
CA ARG A 294 -2.27 -10.48 -2.40
C ARG A 294 -1.92 -9.37 -1.40
N GLN A 295 -0.88 -8.63 -1.74
CA GLN A 295 -0.50 -7.41 -1.05
C GLN A 295 -0.30 -6.29 -2.08
N HIS A 296 -1.24 -5.37 -2.23
CA HIS A 296 -1.16 -4.31 -3.24
C HIS A 296 -0.23 -3.14 -2.88
N LEU A 297 0.16 -2.97 -1.60
CA LEU A 297 1.13 -1.96 -1.17
C LEU A 297 2.30 -2.60 -0.41
N PRO A 298 3.56 -2.44 -0.86
CA PRO A 298 4.71 -3.13 -0.26
C PRO A 298 4.94 -2.80 1.22
N TYR A 299 4.56 -1.60 1.65
CA TYR A 299 4.71 -1.13 3.03
C TYR A 299 3.53 -1.48 3.96
N LEU A 300 2.49 -2.12 3.42
CA LEU A 300 1.27 -2.49 4.14
C LEU A 300 1.02 -4.00 3.97
N PRO A 301 1.70 -4.86 4.75
CA PRO A 301 1.51 -6.30 4.67
C PRO A 301 0.09 -6.70 5.11
N PRO A 302 -0.44 -7.85 4.68
CA PRO A 302 -1.79 -8.30 5.05
C PRO A 302 -1.99 -8.38 6.56
N THR A 303 -0.99 -8.85 7.31
CA THR A 303 -1.00 -8.89 8.77
C THR A 303 0.40 -8.61 9.35
N SER A 304 0.51 -8.60 10.68
CA SER A 304 1.77 -8.39 11.39
C SER A 304 2.76 -9.54 11.15
N ARG A 305 4.06 -9.23 10.99
CA ARG A 305 5.13 -10.20 10.73
C ARG A 305 5.14 -11.42 11.67
N ASN A 306 4.85 -11.22 12.96
CA ASN A 306 4.82 -12.31 13.95
C ASN A 306 3.72 -13.36 13.68
N LYS A 307 2.76 -13.06 12.81
CA LYS A 307 1.70 -13.97 12.36
C LYS A 307 1.94 -14.55 10.96
N MET A 308 3.08 -14.22 10.34
CA MET A 308 3.47 -14.63 9.00
C MET A 308 4.60 -15.66 9.04
N PHE A 309 4.66 -16.49 10.08
CA PHE A 309 5.79 -17.41 10.33
C PHE A 309 6.04 -18.41 9.20
N ASN A 310 5.00 -18.80 8.46
CA ASN A 310 5.08 -19.76 7.36
C ASN A 310 4.79 -19.12 5.98
N ALA A 311 4.79 -17.79 5.88
CA ALA A 311 4.39 -17.10 4.65
C ALA A 311 5.59 -16.97 3.69
N GLU A 312 5.48 -17.56 2.51
CA GLU A 312 6.46 -17.43 1.42
C GLU A 312 5.91 -16.60 0.27
N ILE A 313 6.75 -15.74 -0.30
CA ILE A 313 6.40 -14.96 -1.50
C ILE A 313 6.50 -15.90 -2.70
N GLN A 314 5.38 -16.18 -3.38
CA GLN A 314 5.35 -16.99 -4.60
C GLN A 314 5.65 -16.18 -5.86
N ALA A 315 5.18 -14.94 -5.92
CA ALA A 315 5.38 -14.10 -7.10
C ALA A 315 5.46 -12.63 -6.70
N MET A 316 6.34 -11.90 -7.39
CA MET A 316 6.51 -10.47 -7.23
C MET A 316 6.56 -9.82 -8.61
N ASP A 317 5.79 -8.76 -8.82
CA ASP A 317 6.01 -7.85 -9.95
C ASP A 317 7.21 -6.94 -9.62
N PHE A 318 8.16 -6.84 -10.56
CA PHE A 318 9.34 -5.99 -10.41
C PHE A 318 9.29 -4.72 -11.27
N GLY A 319 8.20 -4.43 -11.98
CA GLY A 319 8.07 -3.23 -12.82
C GLY A 319 8.54 -1.95 -12.11
N GLY A 320 9.50 -1.26 -12.73
CA GLY A 320 10.11 -0.02 -12.21
C GLY A 320 11.06 -0.16 -11.03
N ALA A 321 11.26 -1.37 -10.48
CA ALA A 321 12.12 -1.59 -9.32
C ALA A 321 13.59 -1.76 -9.70
N TRP A 322 14.47 -1.21 -8.86
CA TRP A 322 15.88 -1.61 -8.79
C TRP A 322 16.04 -2.81 -7.85
N THR A 323 16.70 -3.86 -8.33
CA THR A 323 17.05 -5.03 -7.51
C THR A 323 18.55 -5.28 -7.56
N GLU A 324 19.14 -5.53 -6.39
CA GLU A 324 20.55 -5.87 -6.26
C GLU A 324 20.71 -6.78 -5.06
N LYS A 325 21.22 -7.99 -5.28
CA LYS A 325 21.53 -8.94 -4.20
C LYS A 325 23.03 -8.88 -3.95
N THR A 326 23.42 -8.79 -2.69
CA THR A 326 24.83 -8.72 -2.29
C THR A 326 25.36 -10.03 -1.72
N LEU A 327 24.54 -11.08 -1.73
CA LEU A 327 24.97 -12.44 -1.40
C LEU A 327 25.95 -12.91 -2.47
N ALA A 328 27.11 -13.43 -2.08
CA ALA A 328 28.15 -13.80 -3.03
C ALA A 328 29.01 -14.94 -2.49
N PRO A 329 29.34 -15.95 -3.31
CA PRO A 329 30.09 -17.11 -2.84
C PRO A 329 31.49 -16.72 -2.36
N SER A 330 32.01 -17.48 -1.40
CA SER A 330 33.41 -17.39 -0.95
C SER A 330 34.28 -18.54 -1.49
N LYS A 331 33.65 -19.62 -1.97
CA LYS A 331 34.33 -20.80 -2.53
C LYS A 331 34.86 -20.49 -3.93
N SER A 332 36.15 -20.78 -4.17
CA SER A 332 36.81 -20.51 -5.46
C SER A 332 36.14 -21.19 -6.66
N ALA A 333 35.58 -22.40 -6.48
CA ALA A 333 34.84 -23.11 -7.54
C ALA A 333 33.61 -22.32 -8.01
N ALA A 334 32.77 -21.88 -7.07
CA ALA A 334 31.58 -21.06 -7.34
C ALA A 334 31.94 -19.70 -7.98
N ILE A 335 32.99 -19.05 -7.48
CA ILE A 335 33.48 -17.78 -8.04
C ILE A 335 33.91 -17.97 -9.52
N LYS A 336 34.65 -19.04 -9.83
CA LYS A 336 35.06 -19.36 -11.20
C LYS A 336 33.87 -19.70 -12.09
N ASN A 337 32.87 -20.43 -11.58
CA ASN A 337 31.66 -20.73 -12.32
C ASN A 337 30.86 -19.46 -12.65
N ASN A 338 30.72 -18.54 -11.71
CA ASN A 338 30.03 -17.26 -11.93
C ASN A 338 30.75 -16.37 -12.96
N LEU A 339 32.08 -16.33 -12.93
CA LEU A 339 32.88 -15.65 -13.96
C LEU A 339 32.68 -16.28 -15.34
N LYS A 340 32.70 -17.61 -15.43
CA LYS A 340 32.45 -18.33 -16.69
C LYS A 340 31.07 -18.01 -17.24
N THR A 341 30.03 -18.12 -16.41
CA THR A 341 28.65 -17.83 -16.80
C THR A 341 28.48 -16.36 -17.22
N ALA A 342 29.14 -15.41 -16.55
CA ALA A 342 29.17 -14.01 -16.96
C ALA A 342 29.82 -13.84 -18.34
N SER A 343 30.93 -14.55 -18.60
CA SER A 343 31.60 -14.51 -19.90
C SER A 343 30.69 -15.03 -21.01
N GLU A 344 30.03 -16.17 -20.78
CA GLU A 344 29.08 -16.76 -21.73
C GLU A 344 27.90 -15.84 -22.03
N MET A 345 27.34 -15.18 -21.01
CA MET A 345 26.27 -14.18 -21.20
C MET A 345 26.75 -13.01 -22.07
N LEU A 346 27.95 -12.49 -21.81
CA LEU A 346 28.52 -11.37 -22.57
C LEU A 346 28.90 -11.77 -24.00
N ALA A 347 29.38 -13.00 -24.21
CA ALA A 347 29.71 -13.56 -25.52
C ALA A 347 28.51 -13.59 -26.48
N HIS A 348 27.30 -13.79 -25.93
CA HIS A 348 26.05 -13.80 -26.68
C HIS A 348 25.32 -12.45 -26.70
N SER A 349 25.98 -11.38 -26.23
CA SER A 349 25.50 -10.01 -26.33
C SER A 349 26.06 -9.32 -27.57
N GLN A 350 25.36 -8.31 -28.08
CA GLN A 350 25.82 -7.42 -29.15
C GLN A 350 26.51 -6.20 -28.52
N PRO A 351 27.84 -6.06 -28.63
CA PRO A 351 28.54 -4.89 -28.08
C PRO A 351 28.14 -3.62 -28.84
N LEU A 352 27.80 -2.56 -28.10
CA LEU A 352 27.52 -1.23 -28.65
C LEU A 352 28.75 -0.32 -28.62
N GLY A 353 29.70 -0.60 -27.72
CA GLY A 353 30.93 0.16 -27.54
C GLY A 353 31.12 0.71 -26.13
N LYS A 354 32.11 1.60 -25.98
CA LYS A 354 32.41 2.31 -24.73
C LYS A 354 31.84 3.72 -24.79
N PHE A 355 31.09 4.12 -23.77
CA PHE A 355 30.39 5.39 -23.71
C PHE A 355 30.72 6.15 -22.42
N HIS A 356 30.65 7.48 -22.50
CA HIS A 356 30.60 8.36 -21.34
C HIS A 356 29.13 8.66 -21.03
N CYS A 357 28.66 8.24 -19.86
CA CYS A 357 27.32 8.52 -19.38
C CYS A 357 27.36 9.77 -18.50
N GLN A 358 26.49 10.74 -18.79
CA GLN A 358 26.31 11.93 -17.97
C GLN A 358 24.83 12.28 -17.87
N LEU A 359 24.36 12.64 -16.68
CA LEU A 359 23.01 13.14 -16.43
C LEU A 359 22.95 14.01 -15.17
N THR A 360 21.88 14.78 -15.03
CA THR A 360 21.55 15.50 -13.78
C THR A 360 20.21 14.96 -13.25
N ASN A 361 20.20 14.43 -12.03
CA ASN A 361 18.99 13.86 -11.45
C ASN A 361 17.98 14.94 -10.99
N LYS A 362 16.78 14.54 -10.57
CA LYS A 362 15.70 15.46 -10.13
C LYS A 362 16.09 16.36 -8.95
N SER A 363 17.10 15.98 -8.17
CA SER A 363 17.63 16.78 -7.06
C SER A 363 18.72 17.78 -7.50
N GLY A 364 18.97 17.90 -8.81
CA GLY A 364 20.00 18.80 -9.36
C GLY A 364 21.43 18.24 -9.26
N VAL A 365 21.61 16.98 -8.88
CA VAL A 365 22.94 16.39 -8.72
C VAL A 365 23.42 15.80 -10.05
N SER A 366 24.55 16.32 -10.55
CA SER A 366 25.22 15.81 -11.74
C SER A 366 25.96 14.49 -11.45
N ARG A 367 25.81 13.52 -12.35
CA ARG A 367 26.41 12.17 -12.28
C ARG A 367 27.14 11.87 -13.58
N SER A 368 28.31 11.25 -13.50
CA SER A 368 29.01 10.73 -14.68
C SER A 368 29.89 9.51 -14.40
N PHE A 369 30.05 8.66 -15.42
CA PHE A 369 31.00 7.55 -15.48
C PHE A 369 31.15 7.02 -16.91
N HIS A 370 32.23 6.27 -17.16
CA HIS A 370 32.40 5.52 -18.41
C HIS A 370 31.87 4.10 -18.25
N THR A 371 31.30 3.54 -19.31
CA THR A 371 30.78 2.16 -19.31
C THR A 371 30.96 1.52 -20.68
N TYR A 372 31.18 0.21 -20.71
CA TYR A 372 30.80 -0.56 -21.90
C TYR A 372 29.29 -0.79 -21.88
N ALA A 373 28.68 -0.78 -23.05
CA ALA A 373 27.26 -1.11 -23.25
C ALA A 373 27.10 -2.23 -24.27
N ALA A 374 26.10 -3.08 -24.06
CA ALA A 374 25.75 -4.17 -24.97
C ALA A 374 24.23 -4.43 -24.94
N LEU A 375 23.70 -5.05 -25.99
CA LEU A 375 22.33 -5.56 -26.02
C LEU A 375 22.35 -7.08 -25.92
N ALA A 376 21.50 -7.65 -25.07
CA ALA A 376 21.37 -9.09 -24.93
C ALA A 376 19.92 -9.54 -24.98
N ALA A 377 19.68 -10.75 -25.49
CA ALA A 377 18.36 -11.38 -25.37
C ALA A 377 18.10 -11.77 -23.90
N GLY A 378 16.86 -11.60 -23.44
CA GLY A 378 16.49 -11.89 -22.05
C GLY A 378 16.72 -13.35 -21.62
N GLU A 379 16.71 -14.29 -22.57
CA GLU A 379 17.04 -15.69 -22.31
C GLU A 379 18.47 -15.88 -21.77
N PHE A 380 19.44 -15.11 -22.26
CA PHE A 380 20.82 -15.17 -21.77
C PHE A 380 20.95 -14.60 -20.35
N ILE A 381 20.18 -13.56 -20.02
CA ILE A 381 20.11 -13.02 -18.65
C ILE A 381 19.51 -14.06 -17.70
N VAL A 382 18.41 -14.71 -18.09
CA VAL A 382 17.77 -15.76 -17.28
C VAL A 382 18.70 -16.95 -17.07
N ASN A 383 19.40 -17.38 -18.11
CA ASN A 383 20.37 -18.47 -18.01
C ASN A 383 21.53 -18.10 -17.08
N PHE A 384 22.04 -16.86 -17.15
CA PHE A 384 23.03 -16.36 -16.20
C PHE A 384 22.52 -16.44 -14.75
N LEU A 385 21.31 -15.93 -14.48
CA LEU A 385 20.74 -15.92 -13.14
C LEU A 385 20.50 -17.32 -12.57
N LYS A 386 20.07 -18.27 -13.42
CA LYS A 386 19.84 -19.67 -13.03
C LYS A 386 21.14 -20.43 -12.74
N SER A 387 22.19 -20.16 -13.49
CA SER A 387 23.48 -20.83 -13.36
C SER A 387 24.41 -20.19 -12.31
N TYR A 388 24.02 -19.03 -11.76
CA TYR A 388 24.80 -18.32 -10.76
C TYR A 388 24.78 -19.07 -9.41
N GLU A 389 25.97 -19.39 -8.90
CA GLU A 389 26.15 -20.02 -7.60
C GLU A 389 26.25 -18.98 -6.47
N TRP A 390 25.40 -19.14 -5.45
CA TRP A 390 25.32 -18.26 -4.29
C TRP A 390 26.09 -18.84 -3.09
N ALA A 391 26.25 -18.04 -2.02
CA ALA A 391 26.98 -18.48 -0.82
C ALA A 391 26.24 -19.53 0.02
N ASP A 392 24.90 -19.46 0.02
CA ASP A 392 24.01 -20.31 0.81
C ASP A 392 23.20 -21.24 -0.10
N GLU A 393 22.61 -22.31 0.45
CA GLU A 393 21.67 -23.18 -0.27
C GLU A 393 20.38 -22.40 -0.59
N GLY A 394 20.28 -21.88 -1.81
CA GLY A 394 19.11 -21.15 -2.28
C GLY A 394 19.40 -20.24 -3.47
N CYS A 395 18.33 -19.75 -4.10
CA CYS A 395 18.40 -18.78 -5.19
C CYS A 395 17.71 -17.47 -4.77
N PRO A 396 18.44 -16.48 -4.23
CA PRO A 396 17.86 -15.20 -3.76
C PRO A 396 17.27 -14.34 -4.88
N VAL A 397 17.45 -14.76 -6.15
CA VAL A 397 16.88 -14.15 -7.35
C VAL A 397 15.78 -15.01 -7.99
N GLY A 398 15.24 -16.00 -7.29
CA GLY A 398 14.20 -16.91 -7.82
C GLY A 398 12.96 -16.15 -8.32
N LEU A 399 12.50 -15.17 -7.54
CA LEU A 399 11.35 -14.33 -7.91
C LEU A 399 11.63 -13.49 -9.17
N GLU A 400 12.83 -12.92 -9.28
CA GLU A 400 13.28 -12.18 -10.45
C GLU A 400 13.30 -13.10 -11.69
N ILE A 401 13.83 -14.32 -11.57
CA ILE A 401 13.83 -15.33 -12.64
C ILE A 401 12.40 -15.66 -13.09
N ASP A 402 11.49 -15.91 -12.15
CA ASP A 402 10.09 -16.25 -12.45
C ASP A 402 9.34 -15.07 -13.09
N TYR A 403 9.59 -13.85 -12.63
CA TYR A 403 9.05 -12.64 -13.23
C TYR A 403 9.55 -12.47 -14.67
N ILE A 404 10.87 -12.53 -14.91
CA ILE A 404 11.44 -12.40 -16.25
C ILE A 404 10.89 -13.50 -17.17
N GLY A 405 10.81 -14.74 -16.69
CA GLY A 405 10.26 -15.87 -17.45
C GLY A 405 8.80 -15.67 -17.86
N ARG A 406 7.96 -15.11 -16.98
CA ARG A 406 6.56 -14.75 -17.31
C ARG A 406 6.49 -13.63 -18.34
N GLN A 407 7.34 -12.60 -18.23
CA GLN A 407 7.36 -11.49 -19.19
C GLN A 407 7.83 -11.93 -20.57
N LEU A 408 8.86 -12.78 -20.66
CA LEU A 408 9.36 -13.33 -21.93
C LEU A 408 8.27 -14.11 -22.68
N LYS A 409 7.46 -14.92 -21.97
CA LYS A 409 6.30 -15.62 -22.57
C LYS A 409 5.27 -14.65 -23.17
N ASN A 410 5.13 -13.47 -22.58
CA ASN A 410 4.27 -12.39 -23.07
C ASN A 410 4.97 -11.45 -24.07
N LYS A 411 6.13 -11.86 -24.62
CA LYS A 411 6.95 -11.07 -25.55
C LYS A 411 7.42 -9.72 -24.97
N ARG A 412 7.61 -9.64 -23.65
CA ARG A 412 8.18 -8.48 -22.95
C ARG A 412 9.55 -8.84 -22.36
N LEU A 413 10.39 -7.83 -22.12
CA LEU A 413 11.77 -8.01 -21.64
C LEU A 413 12.64 -8.91 -22.55
N ASN A 414 12.37 -8.91 -23.86
CA ASN A 414 13.12 -9.73 -24.82
C ASN A 414 14.53 -9.19 -25.06
N GLU A 415 14.72 -7.87 -24.96
CA GLU A 415 15.99 -7.19 -25.18
C GLU A 415 16.41 -6.43 -23.91
N TRP A 416 17.66 -6.58 -23.51
CA TRP A 416 18.23 -6.03 -22.29
C TRP A 416 19.44 -5.16 -22.61
N MET A 417 19.55 -4.02 -21.93
CA MET A 417 20.76 -3.21 -21.95
C MET A 417 21.71 -3.71 -20.87
N ILE A 418 22.89 -4.19 -21.24
CA ILE A 418 23.96 -4.52 -20.29
C ILE A 418 24.88 -3.32 -20.16
N LEU A 419 25.14 -2.88 -18.92
CA LEU A 419 26.14 -1.86 -18.60
C LEU A 419 27.27 -2.49 -17.79
N ILE A 420 28.51 -2.24 -18.21
CA ILE A 420 29.73 -2.66 -17.52
C ILE A 420 30.54 -1.42 -17.12
N PRO A 421 30.35 -0.87 -15.90
CA PRO A 421 31.01 0.36 -15.48
C PRO A 421 32.54 0.25 -15.48
N GLN A 422 33.20 1.22 -16.10
CA GLN A 422 34.65 1.31 -16.23
C GLN A 422 35.20 2.38 -15.28
N ILE A 423 35.18 2.06 -13.98
CA ILE A 423 35.41 3.02 -12.88
C ILE A 423 36.65 2.74 -12.03
N ALA A 424 37.42 1.69 -12.37
CA ALA A 424 38.61 1.29 -11.63
C ALA A 424 39.80 1.08 -12.57
N ALA A 425 41.01 1.37 -12.08
CA ALA A 425 42.25 1.21 -12.83
C ALA A 425 42.66 -0.26 -12.99
N LYS A 426 42.36 -1.09 -11.99
CA LYS A 426 42.56 -2.54 -12.09
C LYS A 426 41.58 -3.12 -13.09
N THR A 427 42.05 -3.98 -13.99
CA THR A 427 41.23 -4.61 -15.02
C THR A 427 41.35 -6.13 -15.01
N ILE A 428 40.39 -6.80 -15.63
CA ILE A 428 40.40 -8.22 -15.94
C ILE A 428 40.10 -8.44 -17.42
N GLU A 429 40.75 -9.45 -17.99
CA GLU A 429 40.40 -10.01 -19.30
C GLU A 429 39.48 -11.20 -19.10
N LEU A 430 38.25 -11.11 -19.63
CA LEU A 430 37.27 -12.17 -19.53
C LEU A 430 37.20 -12.90 -20.89
N GLN A 431 37.97 -13.98 -21.00
CA GLN A 431 38.09 -14.75 -22.25
C GLN A 431 36.73 -15.17 -22.80
N GLY A 432 36.50 -14.88 -24.07
CA GLY A 432 35.25 -15.20 -24.77
C GLY A 432 34.15 -14.15 -24.64
N SER A 433 34.28 -13.15 -23.75
CA SER A 433 33.22 -12.16 -23.50
C SER A 433 33.02 -11.14 -24.64
N GLY A 434 33.99 -10.98 -25.53
CA GLY A 434 33.99 -9.90 -26.54
C GLY A 434 34.37 -8.52 -25.99
N PHE A 435 34.72 -8.41 -24.70
CA PHE A 435 35.18 -7.18 -24.06
C PHE A 435 36.60 -7.36 -23.52
N SER A 436 37.39 -6.28 -23.56
CA SER A 436 38.74 -6.23 -23.01
C SER A 436 38.85 -5.17 -21.93
N ASN A 437 39.81 -5.34 -21.02
CA ASN A 437 40.15 -4.39 -19.96
C ASN A 437 38.96 -3.99 -19.08
N LEU A 438 38.19 -4.98 -18.62
CA LEU A 438 37.01 -4.74 -17.79
C LEU A 438 37.44 -4.29 -16.39
N SER A 439 36.99 -3.12 -15.92
CA SER A 439 37.30 -2.64 -14.57
C SER A 439 36.91 -3.64 -13.48
N VAL A 440 37.84 -3.84 -12.54
CA VAL A 440 37.67 -4.62 -11.32
C VAL A 440 37.57 -3.66 -10.14
N VAL A 441 36.40 -3.59 -9.52
CA VAL A 441 36.17 -2.76 -8.33
C VAL A 441 36.57 -3.51 -7.08
N GLU A 442 37.08 -2.79 -6.09
CA GLU A 442 37.41 -3.35 -4.79
C GLU A 442 36.23 -3.16 -3.82
N ARG A 443 35.87 -4.24 -3.12
CA ARG A 443 34.81 -4.23 -2.10
C ARG A 443 35.21 -5.11 -0.93
N SER A 444 34.85 -4.66 0.27
CA SER A 444 34.93 -5.48 1.48
C SER A 444 33.62 -6.23 1.69
N ARG A 445 33.72 -7.43 2.26
CA ARG A 445 32.57 -8.16 2.76
C ARG A 445 32.02 -7.51 4.03
N VAL A 446 30.70 -7.51 4.17
CA VAL A 446 29.99 -7.12 5.41
C VAL A 446 29.70 -8.34 6.30
N SER A 447 29.80 -9.54 5.71
CA SER A 447 29.71 -10.85 6.38
C SER A 447 30.34 -11.91 5.46
N ASP A 448 30.62 -13.10 5.97
CA ASP A 448 31.24 -14.19 5.19
C ASP A 448 30.51 -14.48 3.88
N THR A 449 29.19 -14.29 3.84
CA THR A 449 28.35 -14.60 2.69
C THR A 449 27.95 -13.39 1.85
N ARG A 450 28.27 -12.15 2.27
CA ARG A 450 27.78 -10.93 1.60
C ARG A 450 28.81 -9.81 1.44
N PHE A 451 28.74 -9.14 0.31
CA PHE A 451 29.34 -7.82 0.11
C PHE A 451 28.41 -6.69 0.57
N GLY A 452 28.96 -5.47 0.66
CA GLY A 452 28.15 -4.26 0.56
C GLY A 452 27.53 -4.10 -0.83
N VAL A 453 26.76 -3.04 -1.02
CA VAL A 453 26.17 -2.68 -2.32
C VAL A 453 27.29 -2.50 -3.36
N TYR A 454 27.15 -3.09 -4.55
CA TYR A 454 28.12 -2.95 -5.64
C TYR A 454 27.94 -1.63 -6.36
N SER A 455 26.66 -1.30 -6.62
CA SER A 455 26.24 -0.11 -7.34
C SER A 455 26.50 1.19 -6.56
N GLU A 456 26.70 2.26 -7.32
CA GLU A 456 26.81 3.62 -6.80
C GLU A 456 25.58 4.41 -7.27
N PRO A 457 25.19 5.51 -6.60
CA PRO A 457 24.06 6.34 -7.03
C PRO A 457 24.08 6.70 -8.51
N ARG A 458 25.27 7.02 -9.06
CA ARG A 458 25.43 7.32 -10.49
C ARG A 458 25.04 6.17 -11.44
N HIS A 459 25.27 4.92 -11.03
CA HIS A 459 24.90 3.76 -11.86
C HIS A 459 23.39 3.55 -11.85
N ARG A 460 22.75 3.69 -10.68
CA ARG A 460 21.31 3.55 -10.50
C ARG A 460 20.56 4.66 -11.22
N ASP A 461 20.98 5.91 -11.06
CA ASP A 461 20.36 7.06 -11.74
C ASP A 461 20.39 6.87 -13.28
N VAL A 462 21.49 6.34 -13.83
CA VAL A 462 21.61 6.03 -15.27
C VAL A 462 20.71 4.87 -15.69
N ALA A 463 20.66 3.79 -14.89
CA ALA A 463 19.80 2.65 -15.19
C ALA A 463 18.31 3.01 -15.14
N GLU A 464 17.88 3.77 -14.12
CA GLU A 464 16.52 4.31 -14.00
C GLU A 464 16.17 5.22 -15.18
N PHE A 465 17.09 6.08 -15.59
CA PHE A 465 16.89 6.93 -16.75
C PHE A 465 16.69 6.07 -18.00
N LEU A 466 17.62 5.16 -18.31
CA LEU A 466 17.52 4.28 -19.49
C LEU A 466 16.22 3.45 -19.52
N ALA A 467 15.71 3.01 -18.36
CA ALA A 467 14.47 2.24 -18.23
C ALA A 467 13.18 3.11 -18.19
N ARG A 468 13.29 4.42 -18.45
CA ARG A 468 12.19 5.41 -18.38
C ARG A 468 11.49 5.53 -17.03
N ILE A 469 12.22 5.31 -15.93
CA ILE A 469 11.72 5.45 -14.56
C ILE A 469 11.90 6.86 -14.02
N SER A 470 13.01 7.52 -14.38
CA SER A 470 13.33 8.88 -13.94
C SER A 470 13.62 9.81 -15.11
N GLU A 471 13.40 11.11 -14.91
CA GLU A 471 13.71 12.16 -15.88
C GLU A 471 15.02 12.87 -15.52
N SER A 472 15.69 13.44 -16.53
CA SER A 472 16.94 14.20 -16.38
C SER A 472 16.96 15.41 -17.31
N THR A 473 17.65 16.49 -16.90
CA THR A 473 17.75 17.74 -17.65
C THR A 473 18.96 17.85 -18.57
N LEU A 474 19.99 17.01 -18.40
CA LEU A 474 21.23 17.05 -19.20
C LEU A 474 21.79 15.64 -19.53
N PRO A 475 21.01 14.76 -20.16
CA PRO A 475 21.49 13.42 -20.52
C PRO A 475 22.48 13.45 -21.69
N SER A 476 23.55 12.64 -21.61
CA SER A 476 24.46 12.38 -22.73
C SER A 476 23.74 11.70 -23.90
N GLU A 477 24.23 11.87 -25.14
CA GLU A 477 23.62 11.35 -26.37
C GLU A 477 23.31 9.84 -26.31
N PHE A 478 24.24 9.03 -25.79
CA PHE A 478 24.04 7.59 -25.58
C PHE A 478 22.78 7.31 -24.76
N LEU A 479 22.58 8.03 -23.65
CA LEU A 479 21.44 7.82 -22.76
C LEU A 479 20.13 8.21 -23.43
N THR A 480 20.12 9.31 -24.19
CA THR A 480 18.93 9.74 -24.93
C THR A 480 18.58 8.74 -26.03
N LYS A 481 19.58 8.22 -26.74
CA LYS A 481 19.40 7.29 -27.86
C LYS A 481 18.84 5.93 -27.44
N TYR A 482 19.28 5.39 -26.29
CA TYR A 482 18.97 4.02 -25.88
C TYR A 482 17.96 3.90 -24.74
N ARG A 483 17.30 4.99 -24.35
CA ARG A 483 16.27 5.00 -23.31
C ARG A 483 14.92 4.46 -23.81
N ASP A 484 14.39 3.44 -23.15
CA ASP A 484 13.28 2.61 -23.62
C ASP A 484 12.35 2.18 -22.46
N SER A 485 11.04 2.16 -22.68
CA SER A 485 10.02 1.85 -21.66
C SER A 485 9.79 0.36 -21.41
N ASP A 486 10.35 -0.52 -22.24
CA ASP A 486 10.17 -1.97 -22.16
C ASP A 486 11.51 -2.73 -22.07
N ARG A 487 12.63 -2.00 -22.05
CA ARG A 487 13.99 -2.56 -21.96
C ARG A 487 14.55 -2.47 -20.54
N PRO A 488 14.81 -3.61 -19.89
CA PRO A 488 15.51 -3.61 -18.60
C PRO A 488 17.00 -3.27 -18.78
N VAL A 489 17.61 -2.82 -17.68
CA VAL A 489 19.04 -2.53 -17.62
C VAL A 489 19.70 -3.47 -16.62
N PHE A 490 20.67 -4.26 -17.10
CA PHE A 490 21.49 -5.15 -16.30
C PHE A 490 22.86 -4.51 -16.08
N VAL A 491 23.22 -4.18 -14.85
CA VAL A 491 24.52 -3.59 -14.53
C VAL A 491 25.40 -4.65 -13.87
N ILE A 492 26.52 -4.99 -14.50
CA ILE A 492 27.44 -6.04 -14.02
C ILE A 492 28.76 -5.45 -13.51
N TYR A 493 29.27 -6.04 -12.43
CA TYR A 493 30.48 -5.62 -11.72
C TYR A 493 31.43 -6.81 -11.54
N PHE A 494 32.71 -6.60 -11.80
CA PHE A 494 33.78 -7.53 -11.44
C PHE A 494 34.44 -7.05 -10.15
N VAL A 495 34.45 -7.89 -9.13
CA VAL A 495 34.70 -7.47 -7.75
C VAL A 495 35.89 -8.22 -7.17
N GLN A 496 36.93 -7.50 -6.79
CA GLN A 496 38.00 -8.03 -5.96
C GLN A 496 37.58 -7.95 -4.49
N ASP A 497 37.56 -9.09 -3.82
CA ASP A 497 37.37 -9.16 -2.37
C ASP A 497 38.64 -8.68 -1.64
N LEU A 498 38.52 -7.61 -0.86
CA LEU A 498 39.61 -7.08 -0.05
C LEU A 498 39.92 -7.95 1.18
N THR A 499 38.94 -8.73 1.65
CA THR A 499 39.09 -9.60 2.83
C THR A 499 39.75 -10.94 2.48
N ASN A 500 39.60 -11.40 1.22
CA ASN A 500 40.27 -12.59 0.72
C ASN A 500 40.70 -12.41 -0.75
N PRO A 501 41.81 -11.69 -1.02
CA PRO A 501 42.22 -11.41 -2.40
C PRO A 501 42.54 -12.65 -3.24
N LYS A 502 42.89 -13.77 -2.58
CA LYS A 502 43.24 -15.05 -3.22
C LYS A 502 42.02 -15.84 -3.71
N ALA A 503 40.80 -15.48 -3.31
CA ALA A 503 39.58 -16.18 -3.71
C ALA A 503 39.25 -16.03 -5.21
N GLY A 504 39.81 -14.99 -5.86
CA GLY A 504 39.53 -14.64 -7.25
C GLY A 504 38.64 -13.40 -7.38
N ILE A 505 38.21 -13.12 -8.61
CA ILE A 505 37.30 -12.01 -8.91
C ILE A 505 35.86 -12.51 -8.87
N SER A 506 35.05 -11.96 -7.98
CA SER A 506 33.61 -12.25 -7.90
C SER A 506 32.83 -11.44 -8.93
N VAL A 507 31.62 -11.86 -9.25
CA VAL A 507 30.69 -11.14 -10.13
C VAL A 507 29.52 -10.62 -9.31
N GLY A 508 29.33 -9.31 -9.28
CA GLY A 508 28.13 -8.66 -8.71
C GLY A 508 27.26 -8.10 -9.82
N PHE A 509 25.96 -7.91 -9.56
CA PHE A 509 25.06 -7.30 -10.54
C PHE A 509 23.87 -6.61 -9.90
N GLY A 510 23.29 -5.66 -10.64
CA GLY A 510 22.01 -5.03 -10.34
C GLY A 510 21.12 -5.01 -11.56
N ILE A 511 19.81 -5.02 -11.35
CA ILE A 511 18.80 -5.01 -12.41
C ILE A 511 17.87 -3.83 -12.17
N GLN A 512 17.72 -2.99 -13.18
CA GLN A 512 16.61 -2.04 -13.26
C GLN A 512 15.56 -2.60 -14.20
N PHE A 513 14.37 -2.88 -13.66
CA PHE A 513 13.22 -3.25 -14.47
C PHE A 513 12.52 -2.00 -15.01
N PRO A 514 12.00 -2.05 -16.25
CA PRO A 514 11.29 -0.94 -16.86
C PRO A 514 9.80 -0.96 -16.47
N GLY A 515 9.06 0.05 -16.93
CA GLY A 515 7.62 0.17 -16.70
C GLY A 515 7.25 0.58 -15.27
N ILE A 516 5.95 0.64 -15.02
CA ILE A 516 5.38 0.89 -13.70
C ILE A 516 4.83 -0.46 -13.22
N ARG A 517 5.12 -0.81 -11.97
CA ARG A 517 4.53 -1.98 -11.31
C ARG A 517 3.02 -1.98 -11.53
N ALA A 518 2.48 -3.02 -12.16
CA ALA A 518 1.08 -3.11 -12.61
C ALA A 518 0.09 -3.35 -11.44
N GLY A 519 0.42 -2.85 -10.25
CA GLY A 519 -0.14 -3.29 -8.98
C GLY A 519 0.89 -4.13 -8.26
N SER A 520 1.21 -3.74 -7.04
CA SER A 520 2.28 -4.30 -6.23
C SER A 520 2.00 -5.71 -5.71
N ALA A 521 1.19 -6.53 -6.38
CA ALA A 521 0.76 -7.83 -5.88
C ALA A 521 1.98 -8.73 -5.61
N ILE A 522 2.37 -8.80 -4.35
CA ILE A 522 3.15 -9.89 -3.78
C ILE A 522 2.12 -10.99 -3.51
N GLU A 523 2.27 -12.14 -4.15
CA GLU A 523 1.46 -13.32 -3.87
C GLU A 523 2.13 -14.09 -2.74
N TRP A 524 1.41 -14.32 -1.65
CA TRP A 524 1.87 -15.12 -0.52
C TRP A 524 1.26 -16.52 -0.56
N SER A 525 2.03 -17.55 -0.20
CA SER A 525 1.55 -18.90 0.10
C SER A 525 2.08 -19.41 1.42
N VAL A 526 1.57 -20.54 1.90
CA VAL A 526 2.03 -21.20 3.12
C VAL A 526 2.78 -22.48 2.78
N ALA A 527 4.01 -22.62 3.27
CA ALA A 527 4.81 -23.83 3.12
C ALA A 527 4.39 -24.92 4.13
N ASP A 528 4.31 -26.18 3.67
CA ASP A 528 4.02 -27.35 4.50
C ASP A 528 5.22 -27.67 5.42
N PRO A 529 5.09 -27.54 6.75
CA PRO A 529 6.19 -27.80 7.69
C PRO A 529 6.64 -29.26 7.75
N GLN A 530 5.92 -30.22 7.13
CA GLN A 530 6.32 -31.62 7.04
C GLN A 530 7.01 -31.98 5.71
N LYS A 531 7.04 -31.08 4.72
CA LYS A 531 7.66 -31.32 3.40
C LYS A 531 8.31 -30.05 2.85
N GLY A 532 9.55 -29.79 3.28
CA GLY A 532 10.34 -28.62 2.87
C GLY A 532 10.64 -28.48 1.37
N ASP A 533 10.45 -29.54 0.56
CA ASP A 533 10.82 -29.56 -0.87
C ASP A 533 9.64 -29.79 -1.84
N ALA A 534 8.39 -29.80 -1.38
CA ALA A 534 7.26 -30.11 -2.25
C ALA A 534 6.79 -28.88 -3.06
N VAL A 535 7.39 -28.69 -4.24
CA VAL A 535 6.84 -27.83 -5.29
C VAL A 535 5.45 -28.35 -5.68
N VAL A 536 4.39 -27.61 -5.36
CA VAL A 536 3.04 -27.88 -5.88
C VAL A 536 3.01 -27.43 -7.34
N VAL A 537 3.39 -28.33 -8.23
CA VAL A 537 3.23 -28.22 -9.68
C VAL A 537 1.73 -28.16 -10.02
N PRO A 538 1.24 -27.21 -10.83
CA PRO A 538 -0.03 -27.43 -11.50
C PRO A 538 0.17 -28.51 -12.55
N VAL A 539 -0.35 -29.71 -12.26
CA VAL A 539 -0.54 -30.77 -13.25
C VAL A 539 -1.42 -30.18 -14.36
N ARG A 540 -0.85 -30.10 -15.57
CA ARG A 540 -1.60 -29.85 -16.80
C ARG A 540 -2.71 -30.89 -16.95
N ARG A 541 -3.91 -30.43 -17.28
CA ARG A 541 -4.69 -31.02 -18.38
C ARG A 541 -5.06 -29.93 -19.36
#